data_AF-A0A1H9VP97-F1
#
_entry.id   AF-A0A1H9VP97-F1
#
_cell.length_a   1.000
_cell.length_b   1.000
_cell.length_c   1.000
_cell.angle_alpha   90.00
_cell.angle_beta   90.00
_cell.angle_gamma   90.00
#
_symmetry.space_group_name_H-M   'P 1'
#
loop_
_entity.id
_entity.type
_entity.pdbx_description
1 polymer ?
#
loop_
_entity_poly.entity_id
_entity_poly.type
_entity_poly.pdbx_seq_one_letter_code
_entity_poly.pdbx_strand_id
1 'polypeptide(L)' 'MKVIFDRRLTELEQERIRQLVGFYRGISLFRNDRELYIEEKENFSSEACIMTLKSTDVPIAYIETESYLNGA' A
#
# COMPACT_ATOMS: atom_id res chain seq x y z
N MET A 1 2.27 -5.95 3.75
CA MET A 1 2.66 -4.53 3.98
C MET A 1 1.52 -3.71 4.59
N LYS A 2 1.84 -2.68 5.39
CA LYS A 2 0.86 -1.75 5.98
C LYS A 2 1.18 -0.31 5.59
N VAL A 3 0.15 0.48 5.26
CA VAL A 3 0.26 1.90 4.91
C VAL A 3 -0.67 2.71 5.80
N ILE A 4 -0.11 3.74 6.44
CA ILE A 4 -0.82 4.72 7.27
C ILE A 4 -0.87 6.05 6.53
N PHE A 5 -2.04 6.69 6.54
CA PHE A 5 -2.25 7.99 5.89
C PHE A 5 -2.35 9.14 6.92
N ASP A 6 -1.76 10.31 6.60
CA ASP A 6 -1.74 11.52 7.45
C ASP A 6 -3.15 12.10 7.67
N ARG A 7 -4.05 11.86 6.72
CA ARG A 7 -5.47 12.23 6.81
C ARG A 7 -6.36 11.10 6.31
N ARG A 8 -7.67 11.27 6.48
CA ARG A 8 -8.65 10.36 5.88
C ARG A 8 -8.57 10.45 4.36
N LEU A 9 -8.62 9.29 3.71
CA LEU A 9 -8.78 9.15 2.27
C LEU A 9 -10.24 9.32 1.89
N THR A 10 -10.46 10.01 0.79
CA THR A 10 -11.74 10.00 0.07
C THR A 10 -11.95 8.64 -0.60
N GLU A 11 -13.20 8.29 -0.91
CA GLU A 11 -13.53 7.06 -1.64
C GLU A 11 -12.80 6.95 -2.98
N LEU A 12 -12.64 8.08 -3.68
CA LEU A 12 -11.90 8.13 -4.95
C LEU A 12 -10.41 7.82 -4.77
N GLU A 13 -9.79 8.32 -3.70
CA GLU A 13 -8.39 8.00 -3.39
C GLU A 13 -8.23 6.52 -3.02
N GLN A 14 -9.14 5.97 -2.23
CA GLN A 14 -9.14 4.54 -1.91
C GLN A 14 -9.23 3.70 -3.17
N GLU A 15 -10.12 4.04 -4.10
CA GLU A 15 -10.29 3.31 -5.36
C GLU A 15 -9.05 3.40 -6.25
N ARG A 16 -8.43 4.58 -6.38
CA ARG A 16 -7.15 4.73 -7.09
C ARG A 16 -6.06 3.85 -6.48
N ILE A 17 -5.99 3.78 -5.16
CA ILE A 17 -5.03 2.92 -4.47
C ILE A 17 -5.36 1.43 -4.71
N ARG A 18 -6.64 1.02 -4.72
CA ARG A 18 -7.03 -0.37 -5.07
C ARG A 18 -6.53 -0.75 -6.46
N GLN A 19 -6.73 0.12 -7.45
CA GLN A 19 -6.30 -0.13 -8.82
C GLN A 19 -4.78 -0.23 -8.93
N LEU A 20 -4.05 0.68 -8.27
CA LEU A 20 -2.59 0.66 -8.23
C LEU A 20 -2.07 -0.63 -7.59
N VAL A 21 -2.57 -0.98 -6.40
CA VAL A 21 -2.14 -2.19 -5.69
C VAL A 21 -2.49 -3.45 -6.50
N GLY A 22 -3.67 -3.47 -7.14
CA GLY A 22 -4.11 -4.55 -8.03
C GLY A 22 -3.20 -4.72 -9.25
N PHE A 23 -2.69 -3.63 -9.83
CA PHE A 23 -1.70 -3.68 -10.91
C PHE A 23 -0.43 -4.44 -10.50
N TYR A 24 0.02 -4.26 -9.25
CA TYR A 24 1.16 -4.99 -8.69
C TYR A 24 0.80 -6.39 -8.18
N ARG A 25 -0.42 -6.89 -8.42
CA ARG A 25 -0.95 -8.17 -7.92
C ARG A 25 -1.16 -8.20 -6.40
N GLY A 26 -1.32 -7.07 -5.74
CA GLY A 26 -1.67 -7.01 -4.32
C GLY A 26 -3.18 -7.01 -4.09
N ILE A 27 -3.60 -7.34 -2.87
CA ILE A 27 -4.98 -7.14 -2.41
C ILE A 27 -5.01 -6.01 -1.37
N SER A 28 -5.78 -4.97 -1.66
CA SER A 28 -6.00 -3.84 -0.76
C SER A 28 -7.11 -4.12 0.25
N LEU A 29 -6.76 -4.11 1.53
CA LEU A 29 -7.66 -4.29 2.67
C LEU A 29 -7.67 -3.01 3.51
N PHE A 30 -8.64 -2.13 3.26
CA PHE A 30 -8.84 -0.93 4.07
C PHE A 30 -9.53 -1.31 5.38
N ARG A 31 -8.84 -1.13 6.52
CA ARG A 31 -9.46 -1.30 7.85
C ARG A 31 -10.34 -0.12 8.21
N ASN A 32 -9.95 1.06 7.74
CA ASN A 32 -10.67 2.33 7.84
C ASN A 32 -10.08 3.30 6.80
N ASP A 33 -10.57 4.53 6.77
CA ASP A 33 -10.14 5.56 5.80
C ASP A 33 -8.71 6.09 6.01
N ARG A 34 -7.96 5.59 7.01
CA ARG A 34 -6.57 5.98 7.32
C ARG A 34 -5.60 4.81 7.34
N GLU A 35 -6.08 3.58 7.19
CA GLU A 35 -5.25 2.39 7.29
C GLU A 35 -5.54 1.42 6.15
N LEU A 36 -4.49 1.13 5.39
CA LEU A 36 -4.49 0.13 4.34
C LEU A 36 -3.53 -1.00 4.70
N TYR A 37 -4.01 -2.23 4.60
CA TYR A 37 -3.19 -3.42 4.57
C TYR A 37 -3.12 -3.93 3.13
N ILE A 38 -1.90 -4.20 2.66
CA ILE A 38 -1.65 -4.79 1.35
C ILE A 38 -1.19 -6.23 1.60
N GLU A 39 -2.02 -7.16 1.14
CA GLU A 39 -1.61 -8.56 1.02
C GLU A 39 -0.88 -8.75 -0.31
N GLU A 40 0.37 -9.19 -0.23
CA GLU A 40 1.27 -9.35 -1.36
C GLU A 40 1.08 -10.76 -1.93
N LYS A 41 0.71 -10.89 -3.21
CA LYS A 41 0.62 -12.19 -3.89
C LYS A 41 1.95 -12.52 -4.59
N GLU A 42 2.00 -13.68 -5.21
CA GLU A 42 3.14 -14.12 -6.01
C GLU A 42 3.52 -13.07 -7.08
N ASN A 43 4.81 -12.78 -7.21
CA ASN A 43 5.37 -11.76 -8.09
C ASN A 43 4.93 -10.32 -7.75
N PHE A 44 4.44 -10.06 -6.54
CA PHE A 44 4.22 -8.69 -6.08
C PHE A 44 5.56 -7.97 -5.95
N SER A 45 5.68 -6.81 -6.61
CA SER A 45 6.87 -5.98 -6.52
C SER A 45 6.69 -4.89 -5.47
N SER A 46 7.09 -5.20 -4.24
CA SER A 46 6.87 -4.33 -3.07
C SER A 46 7.57 -2.98 -3.23
N GLU A 47 8.83 -2.97 -3.68
CA GLU A 47 9.58 -1.73 -3.90
C GLU A 47 8.94 -0.85 -4.98
N ALA A 48 8.55 -1.43 -6.12
CA ALA A 48 7.93 -0.68 -7.20
C ALA A 48 6.57 -0.10 -6.76
N CYS A 49 5.74 -0.90 -6.09
CA CYS A 49 4.47 -0.45 -5.54
C CYS A 49 4.65 0.71 -4.55
N ILE A 50 5.62 0.61 -3.63
CA ILE A 50 5.96 1.67 -2.67
C ILE A 50 6.43 2.93 -3.38
N MET A 51 7.30 2.81 -4.38
CA MET A 51 7.75 3.97 -5.16
C MET A 51 6.60 4.66 -5.87
N THR A 52 5.68 3.90 -6.48
CA THR A 52 4.51 4.46 -7.14
C THR A 52 3.57 5.12 -6.13
N LEU A 53 3.28 4.49 -4.99
CA LEU A 53 2.49 5.09 -3.91
C LEU A 53 3.10 6.41 -3.40
N LYS A 54 4.41 6.47 -3.23
CA LYS A 54 5.11 7.70 -2.83
C LYS A 54 5.13 8.79 -3.92
N SER A 55 5.06 8.39 -5.19
CA SER A 55 4.98 9.32 -6.32
C SER A 55 3.58 9.88 -6.57
N THR A 56 2.55 9.24 -6.01
CA THR A 56 1.17 9.73 -6.08
C THR A 56 0.88 10.76 -5.00
N ASP A 57 -0.08 11.66 -5.25
CA ASP A 57 -0.51 12.73 -4.33
C ASP A 57 -1.39 12.23 -3.16
N VAL A 58 -1.14 11.01 -2.69
CA VAL A 58 -1.83 10.42 -1.54
C VAL A 58 -1.10 10.78 -0.25
N PRO A 59 -1.84 11.09 0.82
CA PRO A 59 -1.27 11.61 2.07
C PRO A 59 -0.66 10.49 2.92
N ILE A 60 0.48 9.93 2.50
CA ILE A 60 1.12 8.81 3.21
C ILE A 60 1.96 9.33 4.39
N ALA A 61 1.60 8.91 5.60
CA ALA A 61 2.36 9.19 6.81
C ALA A 61 3.54 8.22 6.98
N TYR A 62 3.25 6.92 6.78
CA TYR A 62 4.15 5.84 7.14
C TYR A 62 3.83 4.57 6.34
N ILE A 63 4.88 3.83 5.98
CA ILE A 63 4.77 2.51 5.33
C ILE A 63 5.60 1.52 6.15
N GLU A 64 4.97 0.42 6.56
CA GLU A 64 5.60 -0.69 7.23
C GLU A 64 5.70 -1.88 6.26
N THR A 65 6.93 -2.27 5.95
CA THR A 65 7.23 -3.51 5.24
C THR A 65 7.68 -4.55 6.26
N GLU A 66 7.16 -5.76 6.15
CA GLU A 66 7.77 -6.89 6.85
C GLU A 66 9.11 -7.14 6.17
N SER A 67 10.16 -6.58 6.78
CA SER A 67 11.53 -6.90 6.39
C SER A 67 11.74 -8.34 6.82
N TYR A 68 11.68 -9.28 5.87
CA TYR A 68 12.21 -10.62 6.10
C TYR A 68 13.71 -10.46 6.33
N LEU A 69 14.09 -10.32 7.60
CA LEU A 69 15.34 -10.87 8.12
C LEU A 69 15.28 -12.39 7.94
N ASN A 70 15.42 -12.87 6.70
CA ASN A 70 15.93 -14.21 6.46
C ASN A 70 17.46 -14.07 6.37
N GLY A 71 18.05 -13.80 7.54
CA GLY A 71 19.41 -14.22 7.80
C GLY A 71 19.40 -15.71 8.16
N ALA A 72 20.45 -16.39 7.69
CA ALA A 72 20.83 -17.80 7.89
C ALA A 72 20.27 -18.80 6.87
#